data_AF-A0A7Y9LBI6-F1
#
_entry.id   AF-A0A7Y9LBI6-F1
#
_cell.length_a   1.000
_cell.length_b   1.000
_cell.length_c   1.000
_cell.angle_alpha   90.00
_cell.angle_beta   90.00
_cell.angle_gamma   90.00
#
_symmetry.space_group_name_H-M   'P 1'
#
loop_
_entity.id
_entity.type
_entity.pdbx_description
1 polymer ?
#
loop_
_entity_poly.entity_id
_entity_poly.type
_entity_poly.pdbx_seq_one_letter_code
_entity_poly.pdbx_strand_id
1 'polypeptide(L)'
;MARKIGVSLPDDLYEWATAAVAEGRAESVSALVAEGLELLEARAHLEWIVADLRTDVTVDEASEEKLRELLAAADRAQRRPGGRVA
;
A
#
# COMPACT_ATOMS: atom_id res chain seq x y z
N MET A 1 6.32 -22.47 10.05
CA MET A 1 5.02 -22.95 10.57
C MET A 1 4.07 -21.76 10.61
N ALA A 2 3.05 -21.72 9.75
CA ALA A 2 2.03 -20.67 9.80
C ALA A 2 0.89 -21.08 10.73
N ARG A 3 0.43 -20.18 11.59
CA ARG A 3 -0.77 -20.40 12.41
C ARG A 3 -2.00 -20.08 11.56
N LYS A 4 -3.02 -20.93 11.63
CA LYS A 4 -4.30 -20.70 10.92
C LYS A 4 -5.20 -19.82 11.76
N ILE A 5 -5.79 -18.82 11.12
CA ILE A 5 -6.84 -17.96 11.68
C ILE A 5 -8.08 -18.06 10.79
N GLY A 6 -9.27 -18.02 11.40
CA GLY A 6 -10.53 -17.90 10.69
C GLY A 6 -10.98 -16.45 10.71
N VAL A 7 -11.37 -15.91 9.56
CA VAL A 7 -11.89 -14.55 9.42
C VAL A 7 -13.14 -14.58 8.55
N SER A 8 -14.12 -13.76 8.88
CA SER A 8 -15.29 -13.51 8.03
C SER A 8 -15.03 -12.27 7.21
N LEU A 9 -15.25 -12.36 5.90
CA LEU A 9 -15.14 -11.23 4.98
C LEU A 9 -16.54 -10.83 4.51
N PRO A 10 -16.77 -9.53 4.25
CA PRO A 10 -17.91 -9.09 3.46
C PRO A 10 -17.97 -9.83 2.11
N ASP A 11 -19.18 -10.12 1.63
CA ASP A 11 -19.38 -10.94 0.42
C ASP A 11 -18.71 -10.30 -0.81
N ASP A 12 -18.83 -8.98 -0.97
CA ASP A 12 -18.20 -8.21 -2.05
C ASP A 12 -16.67 -8.30 -2.02
N LEU A 13 -16.08 -8.24 -0.82
CA LEU A 13 -14.63 -8.39 -0.64
C LEU A 13 -14.17 -9.82 -0.94
N TYR A 14 -14.95 -10.82 -0.53
CA TYR A 14 -14.66 -12.21 -0.82
C TYR A 14 -14.75 -12.51 -2.33
N GLU A 15 -15.78 -12.01 -3.01
CA GLU A 15 -15.95 -12.12 -4.46
C GLU A 15 -14.77 -11.48 -5.19
N TRP A 16 -14.39 -10.25 -4.81
CA TRP A 16 -13.23 -9.57 -5.38
C TRP A 16 -11.93 -10.37 -5.19
N ALA A 17 -11.70 -10.90 -3.99
CA ALA A 17 -10.50 -11.69 -3.70
C ALA A 17 -10.48 -13.00 -4.49
N THR A 18 -11.63 -13.62 -4.68
CA THR A 18 -11.76 -14.86 -5.46
C THR A 18 -11.51 -14.60 -6.94
N ALA A 19 -12.02 -13.49 -7.48
CA ALA A 19 -11.72 -13.05 -8.85
C ALA A 19 -10.22 -12.78 -9.03
N ALA A 20 -9.55 -12.16 -8.06
CA ALA A 20 -8.10 -11.93 -8.11
C ALA A 20 -7.28 -13.21 -8.21
N VAL A 21 -7.70 -14.26 -7.50
CA VAL A 21 -7.06 -15.58 -7.60
C VAL A 21 -7.35 -16.23 -8.96
N ALA A 22 -8.58 -16.15 -9.44
CA ALA A 22 -8.96 -16.70 -10.75
C ALA A 22 -8.21 -16.04 -11.92
N GLU A 23 -7.92 -14.74 -11.79
CA GLU A 23 -7.13 -13.96 -12.76
C GLU A 23 -5.61 -14.20 -12.62
N GLY A 24 -5.18 -15.02 -11.65
CA GLY A 24 -3.76 -15.31 -11.41
C GLY A 24 -2.98 -14.15 -10.77
N ARG A 25 -3.67 -13.14 -10.23
CA ARG A 25 -3.03 -12.02 -9.51
C ARG A 25 -2.58 -12.40 -8.10
N ALA A 26 -3.09 -13.49 -7.55
CA ALA A 26 -2.68 -14.04 -6.26
C ALA A 26 -2.79 -15.57 -6.24
N GLU A 27 -1.93 -16.22 -5.47
CA GLU A 27 -1.90 -17.69 -5.34
C GLU A 27 -3.11 -18.24 -4.54
N SER A 28 -3.65 -17.44 -3.62
CA SER A 28 -4.83 -17.79 -2.82
C SER A 28 -5.42 -16.54 -2.18
N VAL A 29 -6.67 -16.62 -1.71
CA VAL A 29 -7.30 -15.53 -0.93
C VAL A 29 -6.49 -15.21 0.33
N SER A 30 -5.96 -16.23 1.01
CA SER A 30 -5.12 -16.01 2.19
C SER A 30 -3.79 -15.33 1.87
N ALA A 31 -3.19 -15.61 0.70
CA ALA A 31 -1.97 -14.93 0.26
C ALA A 31 -2.24 -13.45 -0.02
N LEU A 32 -3.36 -13.15 -0.71
CA LEU A 32 -3.79 -11.78 -0.99
C LEU A 32 -4.07 -10.99 0.31
N VAL A 33 -4.70 -11.63 1.30
CA VAL A 33 -4.94 -11.00 2.62
C VAL A 33 -3.62 -10.77 3.36
N ALA A 34 -2.69 -11.72 3.33
CA ALA A 34 -1.38 -11.56 3.96
C ALA A 34 -0.60 -10.38 3.36
N GLU A 35 -0.54 -10.30 2.03
CA GLU A 35 0.09 -9.17 1.31
C GLU A 35 -0.54 -7.83 1.70
N GLY A 36 -1.88 -7.76 1.77
CA GLY A 36 -2.58 -6.56 2.21
C GLY A 36 -2.23 -6.15 3.64
N LEU A 37 -2.08 -7.12 4.56
CA LEU A 37 -1.68 -6.86 5.94
C LEU A 37 -0.24 -6.36 6.03
N GLU A 38 0.68 -6.95 5.27
CA GLU A 38 2.08 -6.49 5.19
C GLU A 38 2.17 -5.06 4.66
N LEU A 39 1.36 -4.72 3.65
CA LEU A 39 1.30 -3.36 3.12
C LEU A 39 0.76 -2.35 4.15
N LEU A 40 -0.26 -2.74 4.93
CA LEU A 40 -0.80 -1.90 5.99
C LEU A 40 0.21 -1.68 7.12
N GLU A 41 0.95 -2.72 7.52
CA GLU A 41 2.02 -2.60 8.51
C GLU A 41 3.16 -1.70 8.01
N ALA A 42 3.61 -1.91 6.77
CA ALA A 42 4.63 -1.08 6.15
C ALA A 42 4.19 0.39 6.07
N ARG A 43 2.91 0.65 5.73
CA ARG A 43 2.33 2.00 5.71
C ARG A 43 2.35 2.63 7.11
N ALA A 44 1.92 1.91 8.14
CA ALA A 44 1.91 2.41 9.51
C ALA A 44 3.33 2.73 10.00
N HIS A 45 4.31 1.88 9.65
CA HIS A 45 5.72 2.12 9.97
C HIS A 45 6.25 3.36 9.26
N LEU A 46 5.93 3.54 7.96
CA LEU A 46 6.31 4.73 7.21
C LEU A 46 5.68 6.00 7.81
N GLU A 47 4.42 5.96 8.20
CA GLU A 47 3.74 7.07 8.87
C GLU A 47 4.44 7.47 10.17
N TRP A 48 4.86 6.48 10.96
CA TRP A 48 5.63 6.72 12.17
C TRP A 48 6.98 7.38 11.88
N ILE A 49 7.77 6.85 10.92
CA ILE A 49 9.06 7.46 10.51
C ILE A 49 8.86 8.90 10.05
N VAL A 50 7.84 9.16 9.22
CA VAL A 50 7.57 10.51 8.71
C VAL A 50 7.19 11.46 9.83
N ALA A 51 6.41 11.01 10.81
CA ALA A 51 6.05 11.82 11.97
C ALA A 51 7.27 12.16 12.83
N ASP A 52 8.14 11.19 13.08
CA ASP A 52 9.39 11.34 13.83
C ASP A 52 10.37 12.30 13.12
N LEU A 53 10.56 12.13 11.80
CA LEU A 53 11.40 13.05 11.03
C LEU A 53 10.85 14.48 11.00
N ARG A 54 9.53 14.66 11.04
CA ARG A 54 8.91 15.99 11.10
C ARG A 54 9.13 16.69 12.43
N THR A 55 9.35 15.96 13.52
CA THR A 55 9.68 16.61 14.80
C THR A 55 11.12 17.11 14.84
N ASP A 56 12.03 16.47 14.10
CA ASP A 56 13.45 16.80 14.08
C ASP A 56 13.84 17.80 12.98
N VAL A 57 13.03 17.92 11.93
CA VAL A 57 13.28 18.84 10.81
C VAL A 57 12.36 20.05 10.92
N THR A 58 12.92 21.23 11.19
CA THR A 58 12.28 22.50 10.82
C THR A 58 12.28 22.63 9.30
N VAL A 59 11.18 22.19 8.69
CA VAL A 59 10.94 22.35 7.26
C VAL A 59 10.44 23.78 7.06
N ASP A 60 11.17 24.59 6.29
CA ASP A 60 10.65 25.88 5.87
C ASP A 60 9.51 25.71 4.85
N GLU A 61 8.69 26.75 4.71
CA GLU A 61 7.49 26.70 3.87
C GLU A 61 7.82 26.38 2.40
N ALA A 62 9.00 26.80 1.92
CA ALA A 62 9.49 26.51 0.58
C ALA A 62 9.81 25.02 0.37
N SER A 63 10.38 24.35 1.38
CA SER A 63 10.70 22.93 1.36
C SER A 63 9.44 22.07 1.45
N GLU A 64 8.42 22.49 2.21
CA GLU A 64 7.12 21.82 2.22
C GLU A 64 6.42 21.90 0.86
N GLU A 65 6.45 23.07 0.22
CA GLU A 65 5.84 23.28 -1.08
C GLU A 65 6.54 22.44 -2.16
N LYS A 66 7.88 22.34 -2.09
CA LYS A 66 8.66 21.45 -2.95
C LYS A 66 8.31 19.98 -2.73
N LEU A 67 8.10 19.56 -1.48
CA LEU A 67 7.74 18.18 -1.16
C LEU A 67 6.34 17.83 -1.70
N ARG A 68 5.35 18.74 -1.58
CA ARG A 68 4.02 18.55 -2.18
C ARG A 68 4.11 18.41 -3.70
N GLU A 69 4.92 19.22 -4.36
CA GLU A 69 5.14 19.16 -5.82
C GLU A 69 5.67 17.78 -6.24
N LEU A 70 6.68 17.28 -5.52
CA LEU A 70 7.31 15.98 -5.78
C LEU A 70 6.35 14.81 -5.53
N LEU A 71 5.61 14.83 -4.43
CA LEU A 71 4.61 13.80 -4.12
C LEU A 71 3.50 13.77 -5.16
N ALA A 72 2.99 14.93 -5.57
CA ALA A 72 1.99 15.01 -6.63
C ALA A 72 2.52 14.50 -7.98
N ALA A 73 3.81 14.70 -8.27
CA ALA A 73 4.45 14.14 -9.46
C ALA A 73 4.58 12.62 -9.40
N ALA A 74 4.96 12.06 -8.24
CA ALA A 74 5.04 10.61 -8.02
C ALA A 74 3.66 9.95 -8.16
N ASP A 75 2.63 10.52 -7.55
CA ASP A 75 1.23 10.05 -7.67
C ASP A 75 0.76 10.01 -9.12
N ARG A 76 1.09 11.05 -9.91
CA ARG A 76 0.78 11.08 -11.36
C ARG A 76 1.56 10.02 -12.14
N ALA A 77 2.80 9.73 -11.77
CA ALA A 77 3.60 8.68 -12.40
C ALA A 77 3.03 7.29 -12.11
N GLN A 78 2.60 7.05 -10.87
CA GLN A 78 2.03 5.77 -10.43
C GLN A 78 0.64 5.49 -11.03
N ARG A 79 -0.15 6.55 -11.29
CA ARG A 79 -1.47 6.44 -11.94
C ARG A 79 -1.42 6.33 -13.47
N ARG A 80 -0.26 6.43 -14.11
CA ARG A 80 -0.14 6.21 -15.56
C ARG A 80 -0.18 4.69 -15.84
N PRO A 81 -1.19 4.18 -16.56
CA PRO A 81 -1.23 2.78 -16.94
C PRO A 81 -0.27 2.57 -18.11
N GLY A 82 0.96 2.13 -17.85
CA GLY A 82 1.93 1.95 -18.92
C GLY A 82 3.36 1.73 -18.45
N GLY A 83 3.61 0.62 -17.78
CA GLY A 83 4.95 0.19 -17.39
C GLY A 83 5.02 -1.33 -17.27
N ARG A 84 4.86 -2.01 -18.41
CA ARG A 84 5.18 -3.43 -18.58
C ARG A 84 6.65 -3.62 -18.19
N VAL A 85 6.92 -4.20 -17.02
CA VAL A 85 8.24 -4.77 -16.73
C VAL A 85 8.28 -6.12 -17.43
N ALA A 86 9.13 -6.18 -18.46
CA ALA A 86 9.55 -7.41 -19.12
C ALA A 86 10.51 -8.20 -18.22
#